data_AF-A0A323UMZ2-F1
#
_entry.id   AF-A0A323UMZ2-F1
#
_cell.length_a   1.000
_cell.length_b   1.000
_cell.length_c   1.000
_cell.angle_alpha   90.00
_cell.angle_beta   90.00
_cell.angle_gamma   90.00
#
_symmetry.space_group_name_H-M   'P 1'
#
loop_
_entity.id
_entity.type
_entity.pdbx_description
1 polymer ?
#
loop_
_entity_poly.entity_id
_entity_poly.type
_entity_poly.pdbx_seq_one_letter_code
_entity_poly.pdbx_strand_id
1 'polypeptide(L)'
;MMGQDDYERRFAVAKEIAEQIWREQQLTNSRMIWNLTLQGFLLTGFILTFTQSNQIANVIQLTVLRASLSLAGFFAALETRNSILASQEQRAHLRKIWTELYPQPDQFSYPRPFAETSHSALGRRAPQTISLILLVLWALFFNMGLVVLVERMAPF
;
A
#
# COMPACT_ATOMS: atom_id res chain seq x y z
N MET A 1 -2.43 32.02 -34.14
CA MET A 1 -3.78 31.63 -33.68
C MET A 1 -3.84 30.12 -33.71
N MET A 2 -4.14 29.48 -32.58
CA MET A 2 -4.34 28.03 -32.51
C MET A 2 -5.70 27.71 -33.15
N GLY A 3 -5.76 26.70 -34.02
CA GLY A 3 -7.03 26.24 -34.59
C GLY A 3 -7.93 25.66 -33.49
N GLN A 4 -9.25 25.82 -33.62
CA GLN A 4 -10.23 25.29 -32.65
C GLN A 4 -10.00 23.79 -32.38
N ASP A 5 -9.69 23.01 -33.41
CA ASP A 5 -9.42 21.58 -33.32
C ASP A 5 -8.19 21.24 -32.44
N ASP A 6 -7.12 22.06 -32.48
CA ASP A 6 -5.93 21.83 -31.65
C ASP A 6 -6.22 22.15 -30.17
N TYR A 7 -7.06 23.15 -29.91
CA TYR A 7 -7.51 23.46 -28.55
C TYR A 7 -8.35 22.32 -27.96
N GLU A 8 -9.35 21.82 -28.70
CA GLU A 8 -10.20 20.72 -28.25
C GLU A 8 -9.40 19.44 -27.97
N ARG A 9 -8.43 19.13 -28.84
CA ARG A 9 -7.53 17.98 -28.65
C ARG A 9 -6.67 18.13 -27.39
N ARG A 10 -6.09 19.30 -27.15
CA ARG A 10 -5.26 19.55 -25.96
C ARG A 10 -6.08 19.48 -24.68
N PHE A 11 -7.30 20.01 -24.69
CA PHE A 11 -8.22 19.90 -23.56
C PHE A 11 -8.57 18.45 -23.25
N ALA A 12 -8.87 17.65 -24.28
CA ALA A 12 -9.18 16.23 -24.12
C ALA A 12 -8.00 15.47 -23.48
N VAL A 13 -6.78 15.68 -23.97
CA VAL A 13 -5.57 15.05 -23.40
C VAL A 13 -5.36 15.48 -21.94
N ALA A 14 -5.50 16.77 -21.64
CA ALA A 14 -5.37 17.28 -20.28
C ALA A 14 -6.41 16.64 -19.33
N LYS A 15 -7.66 16.53 -19.77
CA LYS A 15 -8.74 15.91 -19.01
C LYS A 15 -8.46 14.44 -18.73
N GLU A 16 -8.02 13.66 -19.72
CA GLU A 16 -7.70 12.24 -19.55
C GLU A 16 -6.53 12.03 -18.58
N ILE A 17 -5.47 12.85 -18.65
CA ILE A 17 -4.35 12.77 -17.70
C ILE A 17 -4.83 13.08 -16.27
N ALA A 18 -5.65 14.11 -16.10
CA ALA A 18 -6.21 14.49 -14.81
C ALA A 18 -7.07 13.36 -14.21
N GLU A 19 -7.95 12.79 -15.03
CA GLU A 19 -8.83 11.69 -14.63
C GLU A 19 -8.04 10.43 -14.26
N GLN A 20 -7.00 10.09 -15.02
CA GLN A 20 -6.14 8.95 -14.71
C GLN A 20 -5.39 9.13 -13.39
N ILE A 21 -4.87 10.34 -13.11
CA ILE A 21 -4.23 10.65 -11.82
C ILE A 21 -5.22 10.51 -10.66
N TRP A 22 -6.44 11.00 -10.83
CA TRP A 22 -7.50 10.87 -9.84
C TRP A 22 -7.85 9.40 -9.57
N ARG A 23 -8.05 8.61 -10.63
CA ARG A 23 -8.33 7.16 -10.53
C ARG A 23 -7.21 6.42 -9.78
N GLU A 24 -5.94 6.68 -10.10
CA GLU A 24 -4.79 6.08 -9.40
C GLU A 24 -4.73 6.44 -7.91
N GLN A 25 -5.09 7.68 -7.56
CA GLN A 25 -5.16 8.10 -6.16
C GLN A 25 -6.29 7.37 -5.41
N GLN A 26 -7.46 7.22 -6.02
CA GLN A 26 -8.58 6.48 -5.44
C GLN A 26 -8.25 4.98 -5.29
N LEU A 27 -7.60 4.38 -6.29
CA LEU A 27 -7.13 2.99 -6.22
C LEU A 27 -6.12 2.79 -5.10
N THR A 28 -5.15 3.70 -4.93
CA THR A 28 -4.20 3.65 -3.81
C THR A 28 -4.92 3.70 -2.46
N ASN A 29 -5.89 4.60 -2.31
CA ASN A 29 -6.66 4.74 -1.07
C ASN A 29 -7.47 3.47 -0.77
N SER A 30 -8.18 2.95 -1.77
CA SER A 30 -8.96 1.71 -1.65
C SER A 30 -8.09 0.51 -1.27
N ARG A 31 -6.92 0.35 -1.91
CA ARG A 31 -5.95 -0.72 -1.59
C ARG A 31 -5.44 -0.60 -0.15
N MET A 32 -5.16 0.61 0.33
CA MET A 32 -4.75 0.85 1.72
C MET A 32 -5.86 0.49 2.71
N ILE A 33 -7.11 0.85 2.43
CA ILE A 33 -8.26 0.49 3.26
C ILE A 33 -8.41 -1.03 3.33
N TRP A 34 -8.44 -1.71 2.18
CA TRP A 34 -8.56 -3.17 2.13
C TRP A 34 -7.41 -3.88 2.83
N ASN A 35 -6.17 -3.40 2.67
CA ASN A 35 -5.04 -3.92 3.42
C ASN A 35 -5.27 -3.74 4.92
N LEU A 36 -5.53 -2.53 5.42
CA LEU A 36 -5.73 -2.31 6.86
C LEU A 36 -6.87 -3.15 7.44
N THR A 37 -7.97 -3.33 6.70
CA THR A 37 -9.07 -4.21 7.08
C THR A 37 -8.63 -5.67 7.17
N LEU A 38 -7.96 -6.19 6.15
CA LEU A 38 -7.42 -7.56 6.14
C LEU A 38 -6.44 -7.77 7.30
N GLN A 39 -5.57 -6.79 7.55
CA GLN A 39 -4.60 -6.81 8.64
C GLN A 39 -5.30 -6.86 10.00
N GLY A 40 -6.40 -6.12 10.17
CA GLY A 40 -7.26 -6.20 11.36
C GLY A 40 -7.82 -7.60 11.57
N PHE A 41 -8.38 -8.23 10.53
CA PHE A 41 -8.90 -9.60 10.63
C PHE A 41 -7.82 -10.63 10.96
N LEU A 42 -6.66 -10.55 10.32
CA LEU A 42 -5.54 -11.44 10.58
C LEU A 42 -5.02 -11.27 12.01
N LEU A 43 -4.91 -10.02 12.49
CA LEU A 43 -4.48 -9.72 13.86
C LEU A 43 -5.47 -10.28 14.88
N THR A 44 -6.77 -10.09 14.67
CA THR A 44 -7.81 -10.68 15.55
C THR A 44 -7.72 -12.20 15.56
N GLY A 45 -7.61 -12.83 14.39
CA GLY A 45 -7.42 -14.27 14.28
C GLY A 45 -6.18 -14.75 15.02
N PHE A 46 -5.05 -14.04 14.87
CA PHE A 46 -3.80 -14.34 15.56
C PHE A 46 -3.96 -14.25 17.09
N ILE A 47 -4.55 -13.18 17.60
CA ILE A 47 -4.81 -13.00 19.05
C ILE A 47 -5.70 -14.12 19.60
N LEU A 48 -6.74 -14.54 18.88
CA LEU A 48 -7.61 -15.64 19.30
C LEU A 48 -6.86 -16.98 19.44
N THR A 49 -5.80 -17.20 18.66
CA THR A 49 -4.97 -18.40 18.86
C THR A 49 -4.14 -18.34 20.14
N PHE A 50 -3.86 -17.16 20.71
CA PHE A 50 -3.12 -17.02 21.98
C PHE A 50 -3.98 -17.38 23.18
N THR A 51 -5.27 -17.11 23.13
CA THR A 51 -6.19 -17.32 24.26
C THR A 51 -6.51 -18.80 24.50
N GLN A 52 -6.26 -19.69 23.53
CA GLN A 52 -6.56 -21.12 23.61
C GLN A 52 -5.42 -22.00 24.20
N SER A 53 -4.42 -21.43 24.86
CA SER A 53 -3.13 -22.09 25.15
C SER A 53 -3.11 -23.19 26.24
N ASN A 54 -4.25 -23.65 26.76
CA ASN A 54 -4.28 -24.48 27.98
C ASN A 54 -4.15 -26.01 27.77
N GLN A 55 -4.00 -26.51 26.53
CA GLN A 55 -3.80 -27.96 26.29
C GLN A 55 -2.52 -28.24 25.52
N ILE A 56 -1.59 -28.98 26.15
CA ILE A 56 -0.27 -29.37 25.59
C ILE A 56 -0.41 -30.15 24.28
N ALA A 57 -1.47 -30.95 24.13
CA ALA A 57 -1.70 -31.81 22.96
C ALA A 57 -1.86 -31.04 21.63
N ASN A 58 -2.21 -29.74 21.67
CA ASN A 58 -2.46 -28.92 20.48
C ASN A 58 -1.41 -27.84 20.21
N VAL A 59 -0.26 -27.87 20.90
CA VAL A 59 0.78 -26.83 20.77
C VAL A 59 1.32 -26.74 19.34
N ILE A 60 1.57 -27.87 18.68
CA ILE A 60 2.07 -27.89 17.29
C ILE A 60 1.04 -27.28 16.34
N GLN A 61 -0.23 -27.69 16.44
CA GLN A 61 -1.31 -27.18 15.60
C GLN A 61 -1.50 -25.67 15.75
N LEU A 62 -1.53 -25.17 17.00
CA LEU A 62 -1.64 -23.74 17.29
C LEU A 62 -0.44 -22.96 16.76
N THR A 63 0.76 -23.53 16.85
CA THR A 63 1.98 -22.89 16.32
C THR A 63 1.92 -22.79 14.80
N VAL A 64 1.56 -23.88 14.11
CA VAL A 64 1.42 -23.89 12.65
C VAL A 64 0.36 -22.86 12.20
N LEU A 65 -0.76 -22.76 12.92
CA LEU A 65 -1.79 -21.76 12.65
C LEU A 65 -1.26 -20.33 12.82
N ARG A 66 -0.55 -20.04 13.92
CA ARG A 66 0.08 -18.73 14.16
C ARG A 66 1.10 -18.37 13.09
N ALA A 67 1.94 -19.31 12.70
CA ALA A 67 2.93 -19.12 11.65
C ALA A 67 2.25 -18.84 10.30
N SER A 68 1.19 -19.58 9.97
CA SER A 68 0.42 -19.40 8.73
C SER A 68 -0.27 -18.04 8.68
N LEU A 69 -0.92 -17.62 9.76
CA LEU A 69 -1.51 -16.28 9.87
C LEU A 69 -0.46 -15.18 9.76
N SER A 70 0.71 -15.39 10.37
CA SER A 70 1.80 -14.41 10.31
C SER A 70 2.38 -14.26 8.90
N LEU A 71 2.57 -15.37 8.20
CA LEU A 71 3.00 -15.36 6.80
C LEU A 71 1.96 -14.70 5.90
N ALA A 72 0.67 -15.01 6.09
CA ALA A 72 -0.41 -14.37 5.32
C ALA A 72 -0.42 -12.84 5.52
N GLY A 73 -0.28 -12.38 6.77
CA GLY A 73 -0.19 -10.96 7.10
C GLY A 73 1.04 -10.27 6.49
N PHE A 74 2.18 -10.95 6.51
CA PHE A 74 3.42 -10.48 5.88
C PHE A 74 3.26 -10.32 4.37
N PHE A 75 2.76 -11.34 3.67
CA PHE A 75 2.55 -11.28 2.22
C PHE A 75 1.52 -10.20 1.83
N ALA A 76 0.42 -10.07 2.57
CA ALA A 76 -0.55 -9.01 2.31
C ALA A 76 0.04 -7.60 2.45
N ALA A 77 0.89 -7.39 3.47
CA ALA A 77 1.61 -6.12 3.65
C ALA A 77 2.63 -5.87 2.53
N LEU A 78 3.30 -6.92 2.04
CA LEU A 78 4.28 -6.84 0.96
C LEU A 78 3.63 -6.46 -0.37
N GLU A 79 2.56 -7.17 -0.75
CA GLU A 79 1.80 -6.91 -1.98
C GLU A 79 1.21 -5.50 -1.96
N THR A 80 0.69 -5.06 -0.81
CA THR A 80 0.17 -3.70 -0.66
C THR A 80 1.28 -2.67 -0.86
N ARG A 81 2.46 -2.88 -0.27
CA ARG A 81 3.61 -1.99 -0.43
C ARG A 81 4.02 -1.87 -1.90
N ASN A 82 4.15 -3.00 -2.60
CA ASN A 82 4.50 -3.04 -4.02
C ASN A 82 3.45 -2.32 -4.88
N SER A 83 2.17 -2.54 -4.60
CA SER A 83 1.07 -1.87 -5.30
C SER A 83 1.05 -0.36 -5.10
N ILE A 84 1.39 0.12 -3.89
CA ILE A 84 1.53 1.57 -3.60
C ILE A 84 2.70 2.16 -4.39
N LEU A 85 3.85 1.47 -4.41
CA LEU A 85 5.02 1.91 -5.16
C LEU A 85 4.71 2.05 -6.66
N ALA A 86 4.08 1.02 -7.25
CA ALA A 86 3.67 1.04 -8.65
C ALA A 86 2.74 2.23 -8.96
N SER A 87 1.74 2.50 -8.12
CA SER A 87 0.82 3.64 -8.34
C SER A 87 1.51 5.00 -8.10
N GLN A 88 2.53 5.07 -7.25
CA GLN A 88 3.34 6.29 -7.09
C GLN A 88 4.22 6.56 -8.32
N GLU A 89 4.84 5.52 -8.88
CA GLU A 89 5.64 5.61 -10.10
C GLU A 89 4.78 6.03 -11.30
N GLN A 90 3.61 5.42 -11.48
CA GLN A 90 2.69 5.78 -12.56
C GLN A 90 2.20 7.23 -12.45
N ARG A 91 1.87 7.70 -11.24
CA ARG A 91 1.52 9.11 -11.02
C ARG A 91 2.69 10.06 -11.30
N ALA A 92 3.92 9.68 -10.92
CA ALA A 92 5.10 10.46 -11.23
C ALA A 92 5.34 10.55 -12.74
N HIS A 93 5.14 9.44 -13.47
CA HIS A 93 5.23 9.39 -14.92
C HIS A 93 4.20 10.30 -15.60
N LEU A 94 2.92 10.24 -15.20
CA LEU A 94 1.87 11.10 -15.74
C LEU A 94 2.10 12.59 -15.46
N ARG A 95 2.63 12.93 -14.28
CA ARG A 95 3.02 14.31 -13.96
C ARG A 95 4.19 14.80 -14.82
N LYS A 96 5.14 13.91 -15.11
CA LYS A 96 6.25 14.21 -16.01
C LYS A 96 5.74 14.52 -17.42
N ILE A 97 4.88 13.65 -17.98
CA ILE A 97 4.22 13.87 -19.28
C ILE A 97 3.47 15.21 -19.29
N TRP A 98 2.70 15.52 -18.25
CA TRP A 98 2.00 16.81 -18.16
C TRP A 98 2.98 18.00 -18.21
N THR A 99 4.09 17.92 -17.48
CA THR A 99 5.08 19.00 -17.42
C THR A 99 5.80 19.20 -18.75
N GLU A 100 6.03 18.11 -19.48
CA GLU A 100 6.60 18.14 -20.84
C GLU A 100 5.62 18.71 -21.87
N LEU A 101 4.33 18.39 -21.76
CA LEU A 101 3.29 18.88 -22.67
C LEU A 101 2.88 20.34 -22.40
N TYR A 102 2.95 20.78 -21.13
CA TYR A 102 2.50 22.11 -20.68
C TYR A 102 3.59 22.79 -19.82
N PRO A 103 4.74 23.18 -20.42
CA PRO A 103 5.92 23.67 -19.69
C PRO A 103 5.81 25.10 -19.18
N GLN A 104 4.97 25.95 -19.78
CA GLN A 104 4.82 27.36 -19.40
C GLN A 104 3.45 27.65 -18.77
N PRO A 105 3.39 28.52 -17.75
CA PRO A 105 2.15 28.95 -17.12
C PRO A 105 1.35 29.98 -17.92
N ASP A 106 1.58 30.17 -19.23
CA ASP A 106 0.99 31.29 -19.98
C ASP A 106 -0.17 30.91 -20.95
N GLN A 107 -1.20 31.77 -20.90
CA GLN A 107 -2.45 31.92 -21.69
C GLN A 107 -3.41 30.73 -21.86
N PHE A 108 -2.94 29.47 -21.93
CA PHE A 108 -3.79 28.28 -22.07
C PHE A 108 -3.62 27.29 -20.91
N SER A 109 -3.04 27.74 -19.80
CA SER A 109 -2.70 26.94 -18.62
C SER A 109 -3.92 26.29 -18.02
N TYR A 110 -4.19 25.05 -18.41
CA TYR A 110 -5.11 24.21 -17.68
C TYR A 110 -4.64 24.14 -16.22
N PRO A 111 -5.56 24.28 -15.25
CA PRO A 111 -5.19 24.18 -13.85
C PRO A 111 -4.52 22.83 -13.64
N ARG A 112 -3.33 22.84 -13.02
CA ARG A 112 -2.64 21.59 -12.71
C ARG A 112 -3.55 20.78 -11.79
N PRO A 113 -3.95 19.55 -12.15
CA PRO A 113 -4.85 18.73 -11.33
C PRO A 113 -4.16 18.21 -10.06
N PHE A 114 -2.89 18.55 -9.86
CA PHE A 114 -2.05 18.17 -8.75
C PHE A 114 -1.27 19.39 -8.25
N ALA A 115 -1.00 19.41 -6.94
CA ALA A 115 -0.20 20.47 -6.35
C ALA A 115 1.18 20.57 -7.03
N GLU A 116 1.63 21.81 -7.27
CA GLU A 116 2.93 22.15 -7.85
C GLU A 116 4.09 21.52 -7.09
N THR A 117 3.91 21.50 -5.78
CA THR A 117 4.87 20.94 -4.88
C THR A 117 4.44 19.53 -4.52
N SER A 118 5.32 18.57 -4.78
CA SER A 118 5.28 17.24 -4.18
C SER A 118 5.48 17.29 -2.63
N HIS A 119 5.17 18.42 -1.98
CA HIS A 119 5.63 18.77 -0.63
C HIS A 119 4.95 18.04 0.51
N SER A 120 3.87 17.29 0.26
CA SER A 120 3.53 16.24 1.21
C SER A 120 4.42 15.03 0.97
N ALA A 121 5.74 15.20 1.11
CA ALA A 121 6.67 14.08 1.29
C ALA A 121 6.12 13.15 2.39
N LEU A 122 5.49 13.75 3.40
CA LEU A 122 4.72 13.08 4.45
C LEU A 122 3.59 12.19 3.90
N GLY A 123 2.74 12.71 3.00
CA GLY A 123 1.62 11.98 2.41
C GLY A 123 2.03 10.84 1.49
N ARG A 124 3.20 10.92 0.86
CA ARG A 124 3.76 9.78 0.10
C ARG A 124 4.41 8.74 1.00
N ARG A 125 5.09 9.20 2.06
CA ARG A 125 5.80 8.35 3.01
C ARG A 125 4.83 7.61 3.92
N ALA A 126 3.75 8.24 4.37
CA ALA A 126 2.83 7.64 5.34
C ALA A 126 2.31 6.25 4.93
N PRO A 127 1.75 6.03 3.71
CA PRO A 127 1.34 4.69 3.28
C PRO A 127 2.50 3.68 3.26
N GLN A 128 3.68 4.09 2.78
CA GLN A 128 4.87 3.23 2.73
C GLN A 128 5.35 2.85 4.14
N THR A 129 5.38 3.81 5.06
CA THR A 129 5.79 3.61 6.44
C THR A 129 4.81 2.70 7.16
N ILE A 130 3.51 2.87 6.95
CA ILE A 130 2.48 1.98 7.53
C ILE A 130 2.68 0.55 7.02
N SER A 131 2.85 0.35 5.71
CA SER A 131 3.10 -1.00 5.15
C SER A 131 4.42 -1.60 5.67
N LEU A 132 5.46 -0.78 5.83
CA LEU A 132 6.74 -1.23 6.40
C LEU A 132 6.60 -1.65 7.88
N ILE A 133 5.88 -0.86 8.69
CA ILE A 133 5.61 -1.21 10.08
C ILE A 133 4.86 -2.54 10.15
N LEU A 134 3.85 -2.74 9.31
CA LEU A 134 3.10 -4.00 9.24
C LEU A 134 3.99 -5.19 8.84
N LEU A 135 4.88 -5.02 7.86
CA LEU A 135 5.85 -6.06 7.49
C LEU A 135 6.73 -6.46 8.67
N VAL A 136 7.29 -5.48 9.38
CA VAL A 136 8.12 -5.72 10.56
C VAL A 136 7.32 -6.40 11.66
N LEU A 137 6.09 -5.95 11.93
CA LEU A 137 5.21 -6.52 12.94
C LEU A 137 4.94 -8.02 12.68
N TRP A 138 4.59 -8.39 11.45
CA TRP A 138 4.34 -9.80 11.11
C TRP A 138 5.60 -10.66 11.13
N ALA A 139 6.74 -10.10 10.74
CA ALA A 139 8.02 -10.79 10.88
C ALA A 139 8.34 -11.07 12.36
N LEU A 140 8.03 -10.15 13.27
CA LEU A 140 8.20 -10.36 14.71
C LEU A 140 7.24 -11.42 15.24
N PHE A 141 5.97 -11.41 14.84
CA PHE A 141 4.99 -12.43 15.24
C PHE A 141 5.36 -13.83 14.74
N PHE A 142 5.89 -13.93 13.52
CA PHE A 142 6.41 -15.17 12.97
C PHE A 142 7.60 -15.69 13.81
N ASN A 143 8.59 -14.82 14.08
CA ASN A 143 9.74 -15.19 14.92
C ASN A 143 9.32 -15.61 16.33
N MET A 144 8.38 -14.90 16.95
CA MET A 144 7.85 -15.27 18.27
C MET A 144 7.22 -16.67 18.26
N GLY A 145 6.45 -16.99 17.21
CA GLY A 145 5.88 -18.32 17.02
C GLY A 145 6.95 -19.41 16.92
N LEU A 146 8.06 -19.13 16.21
CA LEU A 146 9.18 -20.06 16.09
C LEU A 146 9.92 -20.26 17.42
N VAL A 147 10.19 -19.20 18.18
CA VAL A 147 10.86 -19.31 19.48
C VAL A 147 10.06 -20.21 20.42
N VAL A 148 8.74 -19.98 20.52
CA VAL A 148 7.86 -20.82 21.34
C VAL A 148 7.88 -22.28 20.89
N LEU A 149 7.95 -22.53 19.57
CA LEU A 149 8.05 -23.89 19.05
C LEU A 149 9.35 -24.57 19.48
N VAL A 150 10.48 -23.87 19.34
CA VAL A 150 11.81 -24.38 19.70
C VAL A 150 11.88 -24.69 21.19
N GLU A 151 11.41 -23.78 22.06
CA GLU A 151 11.37 -23.99 23.51
C GLU A 151 10.54 -25.21 23.91
N ARG A 152 9.47 -25.51 23.16
CA ARG A 152 8.61 -26.68 23.44
C ARG A 152 9.16 -27.98 22.88
N MET A 153 10.02 -27.93 21.86
CA MET A 153 10.64 -29.11 21.23
C MET A 153 12.00 -29.49 21.81
N ALA A 154 12.64 -28.61 22.59
CA ALA A 154 13.87 -28.90 23.32
C ALA A 154 13.54 -29.26 24.78
N PRO A 155 13.21 -30.53 25.09
CA PRO A 155 13.07 -30.95 26.47
C PRO A 155 14.44 -30.91 27.14
N PHE A 156 14.64 -29.96 28.06
CA PHE A 156 15.66 -30.07 29.09
C PHE A 156 15.11 -30.91 30.25
#